data_AF-D9X0C6-F1
#
_entry.id   AF-D9X0C6-F1
#
_cell.length_a   1.000
_cell.length_b   1.000
_cell.length_c   1.000
_cell.angle_alpha   90.00
_cell.angle_beta   90.00
_cell.angle_gamma   90.00
#
_symmetry.space_group_name_H-M   'P 1'
#
loop_
_entity.id
_entity.type
_entity.pdbx_description
1 polymer ?
#
loop_
_entity_poly.entity_id
_entity_poly.type
_entity_poly.pdbx_seq_one_letter_code
_entity_poly.pdbx_strand_id
1 'polypeptide(L)'
;MLGMLASFAAFEHRLITERTQSGLERKAMAGGHVGGVAPFGYRIENAGKKGLSRLAINDDEAATLRRARELLVAEGLNIRDVAARLNLEGLLTRGGKPWSYQNLRARLTSGAVLESVYVFRNQSTKNGRGPKVDRQGKLVYGQSVTVKLDPIFTPDEVTDLCAALGRTVTGKPKGKASVYPLSGRTFSLCGETYIGGKSAKGGSRHYRCRGRVEAYPGAPRCECQQLPADELEAAVWAEVATLLGDPAQLRAMAREWVGLMDDANETDHADRIADLDRQIKEREQALTKLTIDYAKLNLPTVALEGATRALTEELDQLRDVKREAEAWQAETEAAQQRARDLEALAQVARTRLADMDPADQGEVLGLLDVRVTITGPVPTRTTNKGCTLTKWFADTGRLAPPALTDETWALVGPVIRAWEPPNHRLMDGRAILDAILFKARTGCGWHNVPTPDGLNWKTVHTRFNRWRVAGVWDEVMGRLPNQGSLPGTVVQPPPFKVTGRVDPRAMIGHEKNPRERVW
;
A
#
# COMPACT_ATOMS: atom_id res chain seq x y z
N MET A 1 -37.04 19.41 -23.92
CA MET A 1 -36.32 18.91 -25.12
C MET A 1 -35.00 18.19 -24.76
N LEU A 2 -34.19 18.76 -23.85
CA LEU A 2 -32.92 18.15 -23.38
C LEU A 2 -33.04 16.72 -22.82
N GLY A 3 -34.05 16.40 -22.00
CA GLY A 3 -34.24 15.04 -21.48
C GLY A 3 -34.60 13.99 -22.56
N MET A 4 -35.26 14.42 -23.63
CA MET A 4 -35.62 13.56 -24.75
C MET A 4 -34.41 13.27 -25.64
N LEU A 5 -33.58 14.30 -25.90
CA LEU A 5 -32.30 14.17 -26.59
C LEU A 5 -31.31 13.30 -25.80
N ALA A 6 -31.24 13.44 -24.47
CA ALA A 6 -30.42 12.60 -23.61
C ALA A 6 -30.87 11.13 -23.64
N SER A 7 -32.18 10.88 -23.63
CA SER A 7 -32.74 9.53 -23.77
C SER A 7 -32.45 8.92 -25.14
N PHE A 8 -32.52 9.71 -26.21
CA PHE A 8 -32.21 9.27 -27.56
C PHE A 8 -30.72 8.96 -27.73
N ALA A 9 -29.84 9.82 -27.21
CA ALA A 9 -28.39 9.57 -27.18
C ALA A 9 -28.03 8.32 -26.36
N ALA A 10 -28.68 8.11 -25.21
CA ALA A 10 -28.48 6.91 -24.41
C ALA A 10 -28.96 5.64 -25.13
N PHE A 11 -30.06 5.73 -25.89
CA PHE A 11 -30.59 4.65 -26.71
C PHE A 11 -29.68 4.31 -27.90
N GLU A 12 -29.22 5.33 -28.64
CA GLU A 12 -28.29 5.17 -29.75
C GLU A 12 -26.95 4.57 -29.28
N HIS A 13 -26.42 5.06 -28.16
CA HIS A 13 -25.20 4.50 -27.56
C HIS A 13 -25.39 3.02 -27.18
N ARG A 14 -26.57 2.65 -26.66
CA ARG A 14 -26.90 1.25 -26.33
C ARG A 14 -26.95 0.37 -27.59
N LEU A 15 -27.57 0.84 -28.67
CA LEU A 15 -27.61 0.17 -29.98
C LEU A 15 -26.21 -0.01 -30.59
N ILE A 16 -25.38 1.04 -30.56
CA ILE A 16 -23.99 0.97 -31.03
C ILE A 16 -23.20 -0.06 -30.22
N THR A 17 -23.38 -0.06 -28.89
CA THR A 17 -22.73 -1.03 -28.00
C THR A 17 -23.17 -2.45 -28.34
N GLU A 18 -24.48 -2.71 -28.45
CA GLU A 18 -25.04 -4.02 -28.75
C GLU A 18 -24.58 -4.55 -30.12
N ARG A 19 -24.61 -3.71 -31.15
CA ARG A 19 -24.11 -4.05 -32.49
C ARG A 19 -22.63 -4.39 -32.47
N THR A 20 -21.83 -3.61 -31.73
CA THR A 20 -20.39 -3.82 -31.62
C THR A 20 -20.09 -5.13 -30.88
N GLN A 21 -20.74 -5.39 -29.75
CA GLN A 21 -20.57 -6.62 -28.98
C GLN A 21 -21.01 -7.85 -29.76
N SER A 22 -22.13 -7.77 -30.48
CA SER A 22 -22.62 -8.85 -31.36
C SER A 22 -21.70 -9.08 -32.56
N GLY A 23 -21.03 -8.03 -33.05
CA GLY A 23 -20.01 -8.14 -34.11
C GLY A 23 -18.74 -8.82 -33.62
N LEU A 24 -18.26 -8.47 -32.42
CA LEU A 24 -17.10 -9.13 -31.79
C LEU A 24 -17.39 -10.60 -31.50
N GLU A 25 -18.58 -10.93 -30.99
CA GLU A 25 -18.97 -12.30 -30.69
C GLU A 25 -19.02 -13.18 -31.94
N ARG A 26 -19.65 -12.70 -33.03
CA ARG A 26 -19.61 -13.40 -34.32
C ARG A 26 -18.19 -13.58 -34.84
N LYS A 27 -17.31 -12.59 -34.65
CA LYS A 27 -15.90 -12.68 -35.04
C LYS A 27 -15.18 -13.76 -34.24
N ALA A 28 -15.40 -13.86 -32.92
CA ALA A 28 -14.84 -14.94 -32.11
C ALA A 28 -15.38 -16.31 -32.52
N MET A 29 -16.69 -16.44 -32.75
CA MET A 29 -17.31 -17.70 -33.17
C MET A 29 -16.78 -18.19 -34.52
N ALA A 30 -16.45 -17.25 -35.43
CA ALA A 30 -15.79 -17.55 -36.70
C ALA A 30 -14.28 -17.85 -36.58
N GLY A 31 -13.72 -17.91 -35.37
CA GLY A 31 -12.30 -18.16 -35.12
C GLY A 31 -11.39 -16.94 -35.30
N GLY A 32 -11.96 -15.75 -35.49
CA GLY A 32 -11.21 -14.51 -35.66
C GLY A 32 -10.73 -13.90 -34.35
N HIS A 33 -9.61 -13.16 -34.41
CA HIS A 33 -9.06 -12.46 -33.26
C HIS A 33 -9.90 -11.22 -32.90
N VAL A 34 -10.43 -11.18 -31.69
CA VAL A 34 -11.38 -10.14 -31.21
C VAL A 34 -10.71 -8.91 -30.58
N GLY A 35 -9.41 -8.74 -30.80
CA GLY A 35 -8.64 -7.59 -30.34
C GLY A 35 -7.83 -7.86 -29.08
N GLY A 36 -7.01 -6.89 -28.68
CA GLY A 36 -6.03 -7.06 -27.60
C GLY A 36 -4.77 -7.80 -28.04
N VAL A 37 -3.92 -8.13 -27.06
CA VAL A 37 -2.62 -8.78 -27.28
C VAL A 37 -2.82 -10.29 -27.48
N ALA A 38 -2.20 -10.86 -28.53
CA ALA A 38 -2.22 -12.30 -28.76
C ALA A 38 -1.58 -13.07 -27.58
N PRO A 39 -2.00 -14.31 -27.30
CA PRO A 39 -1.28 -15.18 -26.39
C PRO A 39 0.19 -15.36 -26.81
N PHE A 40 1.08 -15.62 -25.85
CA PHE A 40 2.50 -15.90 -26.14
C PHE A 40 2.61 -17.24 -26.90
N GLY A 41 3.39 -17.27 -27.97
CA GLY A 41 3.43 -18.37 -28.94
C GLY A 41 2.61 -18.11 -30.21
N TYR A 42 1.81 -17.03 -30.24
CA TYR A 42 0.93 -16.69 -31.36
C TYR A 42 1.07 -15.22 -31.76
N ARG A 43 0.94 -14.95 -33.06
CA ARG A 43 0.88 -13.61 -33.67
C ARG A 43 -0.48 -13.36 -34.31
N ILE A 44 -0.82 -12.08 -34.48
CA ILE A 44 -2.05 -11.68 -35.15
C ILE A 44 -1.75 -11.54 -36.64
N GLU A 45 -2.26 -12.46 -37.45
CA GLU A 45 -2.26 -12.31 -38.90
C GLU A 45 -3.40 -11.42 -39.37
N ASN A 46 -3.18 -10.68 -40.47
CA ASN A 46 -4.19 -9.82 -41.10
C ASN A 46 -4.83 -8.82 -40.11
N ALA A 47 -4.02 -8.26 -39.21
CA ALA A 47 -4.47 -7.26 -38.24
C ALA A 47 -5.24 -6.12 -38.95
N GLY A 48 -6.41 -5.75 -38.43
CA GLY A 48 -7.24 -4.69 -38.99
C GLY A 48 -8.11 -5.08 -40.20
N LYS A 49 -7.90 -6.25 -40.83
CA LYS A 49 -8.75 -6.72 -41.94
C LYS A 49 -10.00 -7.43 -41.41
N LYS A 50 -11.17 -6.90 -41.76
CA LYS A 50 -12.48 -7.43 -41.35
C LYS A 50 -12.64 -8.87 -41.85
N GLY A 51 -12.91 -9.81 -40.93
CA GLY A 51 -13.14 -11.23 -41.24
C GLY A 51 -11.89 -12.09 -41.49
N LEU A 52 -10.69 -11.50 -41.64
CA LEU A 52 -9.45 -12.23 -41.95
C LEU A 52 -8.44 -12.26 -40.80
N SER A 53 -8.66 -11.46 -39.76
CA SER A 53 -7.74 -11.41 -38.61
C SER A 53 -7.85 -12.68 -37.78
N ARG A 54 -6.77 -13.47 -37.75
CA ARG A 54 -6.67 -14.76 -37.08
C ARG A 54 -5.39 -14.84 -36.24
N LEU A 55 -5.38 -15.74 -35.25
CA LEU A 55 -4.17 -16.06 -34.49
C LEU A 55 -3.44 -17.18 -35.21
N ALA A 56 -2.19 -16.93 -35.59
CA ALA A 56 -1.29 -17.91 -36.19
C ALA A 56 -0.08 -18.13 -35.27
N ILE A 57 0.59 -19.28 -35.41
CA ILE A 57 1.78 -19.58 -34.62
C ILE A 57 2.86 -18.54 -34.93
N ASN A 58 3.51 -18.04 -33.88
CA ASN A 58 4.73 -17.25 -33.99
C ASN A 58 5.92 -18.17 -33.78
N ASP A 59 6.69 -18.43 -34.83
CA ASP A 59 7.77 -19.41 -34.83
C ASP A 59 8.84 -19.15 -33.76
N ASP A 60 9.21 -17.88 -33.53
CA ASP A 60 10.23 -17.51 -32.54
C ASP A 60 9.76 -17.76 -31.09
N GLU A 61 8.52 -17.39 -30.79
CA GLU A 61 7.93 -17.59 -29.47
C GLU A 61 7.59 -19.05 -29.22
N ALA A 62 7.14 -19.76 -30.26
CA ALA A 62 6.93 -21.19 -30.21
C ALA A 62 8.25 -21.94 -30.01
N ALA A 63 9.34 -21.52 -30.64
CA ALA A 63 10.68 -22.06 -30.40
C ALA A 63 11.11 -21.86 -28.93
N THR A 64 10.83 -20.69 -28.35
CA THR A 64 11.09 -20.43 -26.92
C THR A 64 10.30 -21.39 -26.02
N LEU A 65 9.02 -21.63 -26.33
CA LEU A 65 8.19 -22.58 -25.58
C LEU A 65 8.70 -24.03 -25.73
N ARG A 66 9.10 -24.43 -26.95
CA ARG A 66 9.67 -25.75 -27.22
C ARG A 66 10.98 -25.96 -26.45
N ARG A 67 11.86 -24.96 -26.47
CA ARG A 67 13.10 -24.97 -25.66
C ARG A 67 12.80 -25.07 -24.17
N ALA A 68 11.80 -24.35 -23.67
CA ALA A 68 11.38 -24.46 -22.28
C ALA A 68 10.88 -25.86 -21.91
N ARG A 69 10.11 -26.52 -22.80
CA ARG A 69 9.67 -27.92 -22.61
C ARG A 69 10.86 -28.87 -22.59
N GLU A 70 11.78 -28.75 -23.53
CA GLU A 70 12.99 -29.58 -23.61
C GLU A 70 13.78 -29.53 -22.29
N LEU A 71 14.03 -28.33 -21.76
CA LEU A 71 14.73 -28.14 -20.49
C LEU A 71 13.98 -28.75 -19.28
N LEU A 72 12.65 -28.73 -19.30
CA LEU A 72 11.82 -29.33 -18.23
C LEU A 72 11.78 -30.86 -18.31
N VAL A 73 11.64 -31.41 -19.51
CA VAL A 73 11.34 -32.83 -19.73
C VAL A 73 12.62 -33.66 -19.92
N ALA A 74 13.55 -33.19 -20.76
CA ALA A 74 14.78 -33.93 -21.07
C ALA A 74 15.86 -33.71 -20.01
N GLU A 75 16.04 -32.47 -19.55
CA GLU A 75 17.07 -32.13 -18.55
C GLU A 75 16.56 -32.16 -17.10
N GLY A 76 15.25 -32.26 -16.89
CA GLY A 76 14.64 -32.33 -15.55
C GLY A 76 14.82 -31.05 -14.72
N LEU A 77 15.10 -29.91 -15.35
CA LEU A 77 15.30 -28.66 -14.64
C LEU A 77 14.00 -28.17 -14.00
N ASN A 78 14.10 -27.50 -12.86
CA ASN A 78 12.95 -26.81 -12.30
C ASN A 78 12.70 -25.49 -13.07
N ILE A 79 11.46 -24.96 -13.04
CA ILE A 79 11.05 -23.79 -13.84
C ILE A 79 11.92 -22.54 -13.56
N ARG A 80 12.48 -22.40 -12.35
CA ARG A 80 13.37 -21.27 -12.02
C ARG A 80 14.67 -21.39 -12.82
N ASP A 81 15.25 -22.58 -12.89
CA ASP A 81 16.47 -22.84 -13.64
C ASP A 81 16.22 -22.81 -15.15
N VAL A 82 15.04 -23.23 -15.62
CA VAL A 82 14.61 -23.05 -17.01
C VAL A 82 14.51 -21.56 -17.36
N ALA A 83 13.89 -20.73 -16.50
CA ALA A 83 13.84 -19.28 -16.72
C ALA A 83 15.24 -18.67 -16.75
N ALA A 84 16.16 -19.12 -15.88
CA ALA A 84 17.55 -18.68 -15.89
C ALA A 84 18.24 -19.05 -17.22
N ARG A 85 18.07 -20.30 -17.68
CA ARG A 85 18.65 -20.79 -18.92
C ARG A 85 18.14 -20.03 -20.14
N LEU A 86 16.83 -19.83 -20.27
CA LEU A 86 16.24 -19.07 -21.37
C LEU A 86 16.76 -17.62 -21.40
N ASN A 87 16.91 -16.99 -20.23
CA ASN A 87 17.47 -15.64 -20.13
C ASN A 87 18.94 -15.59 -20.57
N LEU A 88 19.74 -16.59 -20.21
CA LEU A 88 21.14 -16.70 -20.65
C LEU A 88 21.25 -16.97 -22.17
N GLU A 89 20.30 -17.71 -22.73
CA GLU A 89 20.20 -17.99 -24.17
C GLU A 89 19.65 -16.79 -24.98
N GLY A 90 19.25 -15.69 -24.32
CA GLY A 90 18.67 -14.52 -24.98
C GLY A 90 17.21 -14.70 -25.44
N LEU A 91 16.57 -15.81 -25.06
CA LEU A 91 15.18 -16.10 -25.38
C LEU A 91 14.26 -15.38 -24.37
N LEU A 92 14.03 -14.09 -24.60
CA LEU A 92 13.31 -13.20 -23.67
C LEU A 92 11.78 -13.20 -23.90
N THR A 93 11.04 -12.50 -23.03
CA THR A 93 9.61 -12.27 -23.24
C THR A 93 9.37 -11.40 -24.49
N ARG A 94 8.13 -11.39 -25.02
CA ARG A 94 7.74 -10.55 -26.18
C ARG A 94 8.13 -9.07 -26.05
N GLY A 95 8.15 -8.53 -24.83
CA GLY A 95 8.56 -7.14 -24.56
C GLY A 95 10.05 -6.96 -24.31
N GLY A 96 10.90 -7.94 -24.62
CA GLY A 96 12.35 -7.90 -24.41
C GLY A 96 12.79 -8.00 -22.95
N LYS A 97 11.90 -8.36 -22.02
CA LYS A 97 12.23 -8.48 -20.59
C LYS A 97 12.64 -9.92 -20.24
N PRO A 98 13.55 -10.11 -19.26
CA PRO A 98 13.88 -11.43 -18.74
C PRO A 98 12.67 -12.16 -18.15
N TRP A 99 12.66 -13.48 -18.28
CA TRP A 99 11.70 -14.38 -17.67
C TRP A 99 11.89 -14.43 -16.15
N SER A 100 10.80 -14.19 -15.43
CA SER A 100 10.67 -14.61 -14.03
C SER A 100 10.03 -15.99 -13.95
N TYR A 101 10.30 -16.72 -12.86
CA TYR A 101 9.67 -18.02 -12.57
C TYR A 101 8.14 -17.96 -12.71
N GLN A 102 7.50 -16.92 -12.15
CA GLN A 102 6.05 -16.77 -12.17
C GLN A 102 5.50 -16.51 -13.58
N ASN A 103 6.19 -15.66 -14.36
CA ASN A 103 5.75 -15.32 -15.71
C ASN A 103 5.89 -16.53 -16.65
N LEU A 104 7.05 -17.20 -16.62
CA LEU A 104 7.29 -18.40 -17.43
C LEU A 104 6.29 -19.51 -17.10
N ARG A 105 6.08 -19.79 -15.80
CA ARG A 105 5.07 -20.77 -15.37
C ARG A 105 3.69 -20.41 -15.90
N ALA A 106 3.28 -19.15 -15.80
CA ALA A 106 1.97 -18.70 -16.28
C ALA A 106 1.80 -18.87 -17.80
N ARG A 107 2.87 -18.80 -18.60
CA ARG A 107 2.82 -19.07 -20.05
C ARG A 107 2.72 -20.56 -20.34
N LEU A 108 3.57 -21.38 -19.71
CA LEU A 108 3.56 -22.83 -19.89
C LEU A 108 2.26 -23.48 -19.41
N THR A 109 1.60 -22.91 -18.39
CA THR A 109 0.31 -23.40 -17.88
C THR A 109 -0.89 -22.73 -18.53
N SER A 110 -0.71 -21.94 -19.59
CA SER A 110 -1.82 -21.23 -20.23
C SER A 110 -2.66 -22.17 -21.12
N GLY A 111 -3.96 -21.88 -21.26
CA GLY A 111 -4.83 -22.64 -22.16
C GLY A 111 -4.40 -22.59 -23.63
N ALA A 112 -3.71 -21.52 -24.06
CA ALA A 112 -3.17 -21.42 -25.42
C ALA A 112 -2.03 -22.43 -25.68
N VAL A 113 -1.31 -22.85 -24.63
CA VAL A 113 -0.19 -23.79 -24.71
C VAL A 113 -0.63 -25.22 -24.43
N LEU A 114 -1.45 -25.44 -23.40
CA LEU A 114 -1.85 -26.79 -22.98
C LEU A 114 -3.09 -27.30 -23.73
N GLU A 115 -4.03 -26.42 -24.06
CA GLU A 115 -5.33 -26.80 -24.63
C GLU A 115 -5.49 -26.30 -26.08
N SER A 116 -4.52 -25.53 -26.59
CA SER A 116 -4.58 -24.87 -27.91
C SER A 116 -5.87 -24.06 -28.11
N VAL A 117 -6.29 -23.34 -27.06
CA VAL A 117 -7.50 -22.49 -27.08
C VAL A 117 -7.23 -21.08 -26.61
N TYR A 118 -7.99 -20.14 -27.18
CA TYR A 118 -8.11 -18.77 -26.73
C TYR A 118 -9.56 -18.49 -26.31
N VAL A 119 -9.77 -18.05 -25.07
CA VAL A 119 -11.11 -17.80 -24.52
C VAL A 119 -11.41 -16.31 -24.55
N PHE A 120 -12.34 -15.89 -25.42
CA PHE A 120 -12.92 -14.57 -25.40
C PHE A 120 -13.89 -14.43 -24.23
N ARG A 121 -13.78 -13.32 -23.47
CA ARG A 121 -14.52 -13.07 -22.22
C ARG A 121 -14.27 -14.12 -21.13
N ASN A 122 -12.99 -14.44 -20.89
CA ASN A 122 -12.58 -15.34 -19.82
C ASN A 122 -12.82 -14.75 -18.42
N GLN A 123 -13.83 -15.28 -17.72
CA GLN A 123 -14.21 -14.88 -16.36
C GLN A 123 -13.20 -15.29 -15.27
N SER A 124 -12.27 -16.21 -15.57
CA SER A 124 -11.21 -16.63 -14.65
C SER A 124 -10.10 -15.57 -14.49
N THR A 125 -10.13 -14.53 -15.32
CA THR A 125 -9.16 -13.42 -15.28
C THR A 125 -9.39 -12.55 -14.04
N LYS A 126 -8.51 -12.67 -13.04
CA LYS A 126 -8.55 -11.87 -11.80
C LYS A 126 -7.97 -10.46 -12.02
N ASN A 127 -8.31 -9.52 -11.12
CA ASN A 127 -7.77 -8.14 -11.05
C ASN A 127 -8.32 -7.14 -12.07
N GLY A 128 -9.64 -7.12 -12.32
CA GLY A 128 -10.30 -6.05 -13.08
C GLY A 128 -10.01 -5.99 -14.58
N ARG A 129 -9.20 -6.93 -15.11
CA ARG A 129 -8.93 -7.10 -16.55
C ARG A 129 -9.86 -8.14 -17.21
N GLY A 130 -10.77 -8.71 -16.44
CA GLY A 130 -11.78 -9.67 -16.92
C GLY A 130 -12.97 -8.97 -17.61
N PRO A 131 -13.88 -9.74 -18.22
CA PRO A 131 -15.08 -9.19 -18.81
C PRO A 131 -15.98 -8.54 -17.74
N LYS A 132 -16.77 -7.54 -18.15
CA LYS A 132 -17.74 -6.88 -17.27
C LYS A 132 -18.83 -7.90 -16.88
N VAL A 133 -18.96 -8.13 -15.58
CA VAL A 133 -20.01 -8.96 -14.99
C VAL A 133 -20.99 -8.09 -14.18
N ASP A 134 -22.24 -8.53 -14.11
CA ASP A 134 -23.26 -7.89 -13.28
C ASP A 134 -23.10 -8.29 -11.79
N ARG A 135 -24.01 -7.80 -10.94
CA ARG A 135 -24.02 -8.09 -9.50
C ARG A 135 -24.23 -9.58 -9.18
N GLN A 136 -24.74 -10.36 -10.14
CA GLN A 136 -24.98 -11.80 -10.02
C GLN A 136 -23.83 -12.62 -10.61
N GLY A 137 -22.78 -11.98 -11.13
CA GLY A 137 -21.63 -12.63 -11.75
C GLY A 137 -21.86 -13.07 -13.20
N LYS A 138 -22.98 -12.68 -13.83
CA LYS A 138 -23.26 -12.98 -15.23
C LYS A 138 -22.61 -11.94 -16.15
N LEU A 139 -22.15 -12.38 -17.33
CA LEU A 139 -21.57 -11.50 -18.33
C LEU A 139 -22.60 -10.44 -18.78
N VAL A 140 -22.21 -9.16 -18.68
CA VAL A 140 -23.06 -8.03 -19.12
C VAL A 140 -23.20 -8.02 -20.64
N TYR A 141 -22.17 -8.47 -21.36
CA TYR A 141 -22.14 -8.51 -22.82
C TYR A 141 -21.95 -9.94 -23.30
N GLY A 142 -23.01 -10.53 -23.87
CA GLY A 142 -23.00 -11.80 -24.58
C GLY A 142 -22.41 -13.01 -23.82
N GLN A 143 -21.95 -14.02 -24.57
CA GLN A 143 -21.39 -15.24 -23.99
C GLN A 143 -19.86 -15.33 -24.12
N SER A 144 -19.26 -16.24 -23.35
CA SER A 144 -17.84 -16.59 -23.48
C SER A 144 -17.65 -17.52 -24.69
N VAL A 145 -16.70 -17.21 -25.56
CA VAL A 145 -16.45 -17.98 -26.78
C VAL A 145 -15.03 -18.54 -26.75
N THR A 146 -14.91 -19.84 -26.99
CA THR A 146 -13.62 -20.53 -27.06
C THR A 146 -13.20 -20.67 -28.51
N VAL A 147 -12.11 -20.01 -28.88
CA VAL A 147 -11.49 -20.06 -30.20
C VAL A 147 -10.43 -21.15 -30.20
N LYS A 148 -10.53 -22.09 -31.14
CA LYS A 148 -9.49 -23.11 -31.35
C LYS A 148 -8.29 -22.49 -32.07
N LEU A 149 -7.09 -22.84 -31.61
CA LEU A 149 -5.81 -22.41 -32.16
C LEU A 149 -5.09 -23.60 -32.77
N ASP A 150 -4.17 -23.32 -33.69
CA ASP A 150 -3.24 -24.33 -34.20
C ASP A 150 -2.29 -24.77 -33.07
N PRO A 151 -2.14 -26.08 -32.82
CA PRO A 151 -1.39 -26.56 -31.67
C PRO A 151 0.12 -26.33 -31.83
N ILE A 152 0.76 -25.73 -30.81
CA ILE A 152 2.22 -25.59 -30.74
C ILE A 152 2.89 -26.93 -30.37
N PHE A 153 2.20 -27.73 -29.56
CA PHE A 153 2.63 -29.01 -29.03
C PHE A 153 1.64 -30.11 -29.41
N THR A 154 2.15 -31.32 -29.64
CA THR A 154 1.30 -32.51 -29.78
C THR A 154 0.69 -32.94 -28.44
N PRO A 155 -0.38 -33.75 -28.43
CA PRO A 155 -1.00 -34.23 -27.19
C PRO A 155 -0.03 -34.94 -26.24
N ASP A 156 0.91 -35.71 -26.79
CA ASP A 156 1.93 -36.42 -26.00
C ASP A 156 2.89 -35.42 -25.34
N GLU A 157 3.34 -34.42 -26.10
CA GLU A 157 4.21 -33.36 -25.59
C GLU A 157 3.57 -32.53 -24.47
N VAL A 158 2.26 -32.27 -24.57
CA VAL A 158 1.47 -31.60 -23.52
C VAL A 158 1.40 -32.48 -22.27
N THR A 159 1.28 -33.79 -22.44
CA THR A 159 1.20 -34.75 -21.33
C THR A 159 2.51 -34.78 -20.56
N ASP A 160 3.65 -34.87 -21.27
CA ASP A 160 4.99 -34.78 -20.68
C ASP A 160 5.19 -33.44 -19.95
N LEU A 161 4.79 -32.34 -20.58
CA LEU A 161 4.91 -31.01 -19.99
C LEU A 161 4.08 -30.90 -18.71
N CYS A 162 2.86 -31.45 -18.68
CA CYS A 162 2.02 -31.45 -17.49
C CYS A 162 2.61 -32.31 -16.36
N ALA A 163 3.21 -33.45 -16.70
CA ALA A 163 3.93 -34.31 -15.75
C ALA A 163 5.14 -33.58 -15.16
N ALA A 164 5.99 -32.98 -16.00
CA ALA A 164 7.18 -32.22 -15.59
C ALA A 164 6.83 -30.97 -14.76
N LEU A 165 5.69 -30.33 -15.02
CA LEU A 165 5.21 -29.18 -14.24
C LEU A 165 4.67 -29.57 -12.85
N GLY A 166 4.64 -30.87 -12.52
CA GLY A 166 4.26 -31.39 -11.22
C GLY A 166 2.84 -30.99 -10.84
N ARG A 167 1.86 -31.31 -11.70
CA ARG A 167 0.43 -31.12 -11.39
C ARG A 167 -0.04 -32.09 -10.29
N THR A 168 0.51 -31.97 -9.09
CA THR A 168 -0.18 -32.33 -7.85
C THR A 168 -0.92 -31.09 -7.38
N VAL A 169 -2.25 -31.13 -7.56
CA VAL A 169 -3.20 -30.16 -7.01
C VAL A 169 -3.20 -30.31 -5.49
N THR A 170 -2.28 -29.64 -4.77
CA THR A 170 -2.44 -29.31 -3.34
C THR A 170 -1.29 -28.41 -2.90
N GLY A 171 -1.37 -27.13 -3.23
CA GLY A 171 -0.80 -26.14 -2.32
C GLY A 171 -1.68 -26.12 -1.08
N LYS A 172 -1.11 -26.36 0.11
CA LYS A 172 -1.86 -26.16 1.37
C LYS A 172 -2.57 -24.80 1.29
N PRO A 173 -3.85 -24.71 1.67
CA PRO A 173 -4.52 -23.42 1.75
C PRO A 173 -3.65 -22.47 2.56
N LYS A 174 -3.35 -21.30 1.99
CA LYS A 174 -2.64 -20.25 2.73
C LYS A 174 -3.45 -19.98 3.98
N GLY A 175 -2.86 -20.18 5.16
CA GLY A 175 -3.46 -19.76 6.41
C GLY A 175 -3.82 -18.28 6.34
N LYS A 176 -4.79 -17.86 7.17
CA LYS A 176 -5.26 -16.46 7.26
C LYS A 176 -4.03 -15.53 7.26
N ALA A 177 -3.96 -14.63 6.28
CA ALA A 177 -2.82 -13.74 6.14
C ALA A 177 -2.69 -12.91 7.42
N SER A 178 -1.54 -12.96 8.07
CA SER A 178 -1.26 -12.03 9.16
C SER A 178 -1.25 -10.62 8.60
N VAL A 179 -1.92 -9.71 9.29
CA VAL A 179 -1.92 -8.28 8.94
C VAL A 179 -0.51 -7.73 9.17
N TYR A 180 -0.04 -6.86 8.28
CA TYR A 180 1.25 -6.18 8.37
C TYR A 180 1.04 -4.71 8.00
N PRO A 181 0.70 -3.85 8.97
CA PRO A 181 0.25 -2.47 8.74
C PRO A 181 1.24 -1.63 7.95
N LEU A 182 2.53 -1.91 8.15
CA LEU A 182 3.63 -1.16 7.53
C LEU A 182 4.05 -1.71 6.15
N SER A 183 3.40 -2.77 5.65
CA SER A 183 3.72 -3.32 4.32
C SER A 183 3.46 -2.29 3.23
N GLY A 184 4.48 -1.99 2.43
CA GLY A 184 4.42 -0.96 1.39
C GLY A 184 4.55 0.48 1.89
N ARG A 185 4.56 0.70 3.21
CA ARG A 185 4.72 2.01 3.87
C ARG A 185 6.12 2.24 4.43
N THR A 186 6.87 1.17 4.67
CA THR A 186 8.27 1.25 5.09
C THR A 186 9.22 1.22 3.91
N PHE A 187 10.09 2.21 3.82
CA PHE A 187 11.09 2.40 2.77
C PHE A 187 12.48 2.07 3.30
N SER A 188 13.20 1.28 2.51
CA SER A 188 14.57 0.85 2.80
C SER A 188 15.62 1.87 2.38
N LEU A 189 16.84 1.69 2.88
CA LEU A 189 18.02 2.44 2.46
C LEU A 189 18.31 2.30 0.96
N CYS A 190 17.86 1.23 0.30
CA CYS A 190 18.03 1.06 -1.16
C CYS A 190 16.88 1.67 -1.98
N GLY A 191 15.96 2.42 -1.37
CA GLY A 191 14.84 3.07 -2.04
C GLY A 191 13.61 2.17 -2.27
N GLU A 192 13.74 0.85 -2.10
CA GLU A 192 12.65 -0.10 -2.24
C GLU A 192 11.78 -0.21 -0.98
N THR A 193 10.59 -0.78 -1.13
CA THR A 193 9.63 -0.96 -0.02
C THR A 193 9.81 -2.30 0.69
N TYR A 194 9.51 -2.32 1.99
CA TYR A 194 9.42 -3.54 2.79
C TYR A 194 8.02 -4.17 2.69
N ILE A 195 7.99 -5.50 2.70
CA ILE A 195 6.75 -6.30 2.71
C ILE A 195 6.84 -7.30 3.86
N GLY A 196 5.73 -7.47 4.58
CA GLY A 196 5.60 -8.43 5.66
C GLY A 196 5.70 -9.89 5.20
N GLY A 197 6.31 -10.72 6.03
CA GLY A 197 6.46 -12.15 5.83
C GLY A 197 6.66 -12.90 7.14
N LYS A 198 6.41 -14.22 7.12
CA LYS A 198 6.68 -15.11 8.25
C LYS A 198 7.87 -15.99 7.94
N SER A 199 8.73 -16.22 8.93
CA SER A 199 9.79 -17.22 8.83
C SER A 199 9.17 -18.62 8.74
N ALA A 200 9.67 -19.44 7.82
CA ALA A 200 9.29 -20.85 7.74
C ALA A 200 9.75 -21.64 8.98
N LYS A 201 10.82 -21.19 9.63
CA LYS A 201 11.39 -21.80 10.84
C LYS A 201 11.09 -20.89 12.03
N GLY A 202 10.17 -21.31 12.90
CA GLY A 202 9.84 -20.59 14.14
C GLY A 202 8.70 -19.56 14.06
N GLY A 203 8.08 -19.35 12.90
CA GLY A 203 6.84 -18.56 12.77
C GLY A 203 6.97 -17.05 13.03
N SER A 204 8.17 -16.54 13.28
CA SER A 204 8.42 -15.13 13.57
C SER A 204 8.02 -14.21 12.41
N ARG A 205 7.38 -13.08 12.75
CA ARG A 205 6.95 -12.04 11.81
C ARG A 205 8.13 -11.11 11.52
N HIS A 206 8.34 -10.80 10.24
CA HIS A 206 9.39 -9.88 9.82
C HIS A 206 8.96 -9.07 8.59
N TYR A 207 9.59 -7.93 8.40
CA TYR A 207 9.57 -7.18 7.15
C TYR A 207 10.80 -7.51 6.33
N ARG A 208 10.62 -7.77 5.03
CA ARG A 208 11.72 -7.98 4.08
C ARG A 208 11.64 -6.98 2.94
N CYS A 209 12.78 -6.37 2.59
CA CYS A 209 12.87 -5.48 1.45
C CYS A 209 12.50 -6.21 0.15
N ARG A 210 11.66 -5.59 -0.68
CA ARG A 210 11.26 -6.12 -1.99
C ARG A 210 12.45 -6.37 -2.90
N GLY A 211 13.44 -5.48 -2.87
CA GLY A 211 14.69 -5.61 -3.63
C GLY A 211 15.54 -6.84 -3.27
N ARG A 212 15.23 -7.55 -2.18
CA ARG A 212 15.92 -8.80 -1.80
C ARG A 212 15.37 -10.01 -2.57
N VAL A 213 14.15 -9.89 -3.09
CA VAL A 213 13.58 -10.88 -3.99
C VAL A 213 14.09 -10.56 -5.38
N GLU A 214 14.79 -11.50 -5.99
CA GLU A 214 15.22 -11.34 -7.38
C GLU A 214 14.00 -11.16 -8.30
N ALA A 215 14.06 -10.19 -9.20
CA ALA A 215 12.98 -9.97 -10.18
C ALA A 215 12.93 -11.10 -11.22
N TYR A 216 14.11 -11.63 -11.56
CA TYR A 216 14.34 -12.78 -12.43
C TYR A 216 15.59 -13.53 -11.93
N PRO A 217 15.78 -14.82 -12.27
CA PRO A 217 16.96 -15.57 -11.86
C PRO A 217 18.25 -14.84 -12.25
N GLY A 218 19.12 -14.58 -11.29
CA GLY A 218 20.40 -13.87 -11.50
C GLY A 218 20.32 -12.34 -11.42
N ALA A 219 19.13 -11.75 -11.22
CA ALA A 219 19.00 -10.30 -11.01
C ALA A 219 19.77 -9.84 -9.75
N PRO A 220 20.35 -8.63 -9.75
CA PRO A 220 20.98 -8.06 -8.57
C PRO A 220 19.96 -7.96 -7.42
N ARG A 221 20.43 -8.23 -6.20
CA ARG A 221 19.61 -8.19 -4.98
C ARG A 221 20.13 -7.10 -4.07
N CYS A 222 19.23 -6.47 -3.33
CA CYS A 222 19.65 -5.56 -2.27
C CYS A 222 20.22 -6.34 -1.07
N GLU A 223 21.13 -5.70 -0.35
CA GLU A 223 21.72 -6.23 0.89
C GLU A 223 20.96 -5.78 2.16
N CYS A 224 19.78 -5.16 1.99
CA CYS A 224 18.97 -4.71 3.12
C CYS A 224 18.61 -5.88 4.05
N GLN A 225 18.77 -5.63 5.35
CA GLN A 225 18.50 -6.58 6.42
C GLN A 225 16.99 -6.76 6.63
N GLN A 226 16.58 -7.90 7.20
CA GLN A 226 15.18 -8.11 7.60
C GLN A 226 14.88 -7.36 8.88
N LEU A 227 13.72 -6.71 8.95
CA LEU A 227 13.29 -5.97 10.14
C LEU A 227 12.37 -6.84 10.98
N PRO A 228 12.51 -6.83 12.31
CA PRO A 228 11.56 -7.48 13.20
C PRO A 228 10.20 -6.77 13.10
N ALA A 229 9.10 -7.50 12.87
CA ALA A 229 7.82 -6.86 12.57
C ALA A 229 7.14 -6.27 13.79
N ASP A 230 7.08 -7.03 14.89
CA ASP A 230 6.34 -6.64 16.09
C ASP A 230 6.97 -5.40 16.75
N GLU A 231 8.30 -5.37 16.83
CA GLU A 231 9.08 -4.29 17.43
C GLU A 231 9.08 -3.02 16.56
N LEU A 232 9.12 -3.17 15.23
CA LEU A 232 9.00 -2.02 14.33
C LEU A 232 7.57 -1.45 14.33
N GLU A 233 6.55 -2.30 14.32
CA GLU A 233 5.15 -1.89 14.39
C GLU A 233 4.87 -1.12 15.68
N ALA A 234 5.30 -1.64 16.83
CA ALA A 234 5.13 -0.98 18.12
C ALA A 234 5.85 0.39 18.18
N ALA A 235 7.09 0.47 17.69
CA ALA A 235 7.86 1.71 17.72
C ALA A 235 7.28 2.78 16.78
N VAL A 236 6.90 2.41 15.55
CA VAL A 236 6.26 3.34 14.61
C VAL A 236 4.93 3.81 15.15
N TRP A 237 4.12 2.91 15.71
CA TRP A 237 2.83 3.27 16.28
C TRP A 237 2.97 4.23 17.47
N ALA A 238 3.98 4.03 18.33
CA ALA A 238 4.26 4.97 19.41
C ALA A 238 4.62 6.37 18.90
N GLU A 239 5.45 6.48 17.84
CA GLU A 239 5.77 7.77 17.21
C GLU A 239 4.53 8.42 16.59
N VAL A 240 3.70 7.65 15.87
CA VAL A 240 2.44 8.14 15.29
C VAL A 240 1.46 8.59 16.38
N ALA A 241 1.30 7.81 17.45
CA ALA A 241 0.45 8.18 18.57
C ALA A 241 0.94 9.45 19.28
N THR A 242 2.26 9.66 19.35
CA THR A 242 2.86 10.89 19.88
C THR A 242 2.56 12.09 18.97
N LEU A 243 2.74 11.94 17.65
CA LEU A 243 2.44 12.98 16.66
C LEU A 243 0.96 13.38 16.67
N LEU A 244 0.06 12.40 16.77
CA LEU A 244 -1.39 12.63 16.90
C LEU A 244 -1.80 13.11 18.29
N GLY A 245 -0.94 12.93 19.28
CA GLY A 245 -1.14 13.40 20.64
C GLY A 245 -0.95 14.90 20.80
N ASP A 246 -0.22 15.57 19.90
CA ASP A 246 0.07 17.01 19.93
C ASP A 246 -0.96 17.84 19.11
N PRO A 247 -1.85 18.62 19.77
CA PRO A 247 -2.83 19.46 19.09
C PRO A 247 -2.20 20.55 18.23
N ALA A 248 -1.02 21.06 18.61
CA ALA A 248 -0.36 22.11 17.86
C ALA A 248 0.17 21.58 16.54
N GLN A 249 0.73 20.38 16.54
CA GLN A 249 1.26 19.71 15.36
C GLN A 249 0.16 19.26 14.40
N LEU A 250 -0.95 18.72 14.92
CA LEU A 250 -2.15 18.44 14.12
C LEU A 250 -2.73 19.70 13.46
N ARG A 251 -2.83 20.80 14.22
CA ARG A 251 -3.25 22.10 13.67
C ARG A 251 -2.26 22.65 12.66
N ALA A 252 -0.97 22.37 12.79
CA ALA A 252 0.04 22.75 11.81
C ALA A 252 -0.11 21.94 10.52
N MET A 253 -0.30 20.62 10.62
CA MET A 253 -0.55 19.74 9.46
C MET A 253 -1.87 20.07 8.75
N ALA A 254 -2.93 20.39 9.50
CA ALA A 254 -4.18 20.87 8.96
C ALA A 254 -4.05 22.26 8.32
N ARG A 255 -3.30 23.19 8.94
CA ARG A 255 -3.05 24.54 8.39
C ARG A 255 -2.13 24.54 7.18
N GLU A 256 -1.15 23.65 7.08
CA GLU A 256 -0.34 23.50 5.85
C GLU A 256 -1.21 23.03 4.68
N TRP A 257 -2.25 22.23 4.96
CA TRP A 257 -3.22 21.78 3.97
C TRP A 257 -4.24 22.87 3.58
N VAL A 258 -4.76 23.63 4.54
CA VAL A 258 -5.64 24.80 4.26
C VAL A 258 -4.83 25.95 3.61
N GLY A 259 -3.58 26.14 4.03
CA GLY A 259 -2.70 27.24 3.62
C GLY A 259 -2.18 27.17 2.19
N LEU A 260 -2.37 26.04 1.48
CA LEU A 260 -2.18 25.96 0.02
C LEU A 260 -3.37 26.55 -0.77
N MET A 261 -4.46 26.90 -0.08
CA MET A 261 -5.69 27.50 -0.63
C MET A 261 -5.99 28.89 -0.02
N ASP A 262 -5.22 29.35 0.99
CA ASP A 262 -5.33 30.70 1.57
C ASP A 262 -4.63 31.73 0.68
N ASP A 263 -5.26 32.06 -0.45
CA ASP A 263 -5.29 33.46 -0.87
C ASP A 263 -6.57 34.04 -0.24
N ALA A 264 -6.35 34.85 0.80
CA ALA A 264 -7.33 35.55 1.61
C ALA A 264 -8.55 36.05 0.82
N ASN A 265 -9.68 35.35 0.85
CA ASN A 265 -10.95 35.86 0.33
C ASN A 265 -12.22 35.07 0.74
N GLU A 266 -12.19 34.41 1.91
CA GLU A 266 -13.36 33.66 2.42
C GLU A 266 -14.61 34.55 2.59
N THR A 267 -14.42 35.84 2.92
CA THR A 267 -15.49 36.84 3.00
C THR A 267 -15.90 37.42 1.64
N ASP A 268 -15.11 37.30 0.58
CA ASP A 268 -15.38 37.93 -0.72
C ASP A 268 -16.30 37.08 -1.61
N HIS A 269 -16.22 35.75 -1.51
CA HIS A 269 -16.99 34.88 -2.40
C HIS A 269 -18.50 34.87 -2.12
N ALA A 270 -18.92 34.88 -0.84
CA ALA A 270 -20.34 34.91 -0.48
C ALA A 270 -20.99 36.24 -0.90
N ASP A 271 -20.31 37.37 -0.65
CA ASP A 271 -20.75 38.70 -1.05
C ASP A 271 -20.77 38.84 -2.58
N ARG A 272 -19.78 38.28 -3.28
CA ARG A 272 -19.72 38.26 -4.74
C ARG A 272 -20.84 37.42 -5.37
N ILE A 273 -21.19 36.27 -4.79
CA ILE A 273 -22.32 35.46 -5.26
C ILE A 273 -23.64 36.22 -5.08
N ALA A 274 -23.82 36.89 -3.93
CA ALA A 274 -24.99 37.72 -3.68
C ALA A 274 -25.10 38.91 -4.67
N ASP A 275 -23.97 39.52 -5.02
CA ASP A 275 -23.91 40.58 -6.04
C ASP A 275 -24.26 40.05 -7.45
N LEU A 276 -23.70 38.91 -7.84
CA LEU A 276 -24.00 38.25 -9.12
C LEU A 276 -25.48 37.87 -9.21
N ASP A 277 -26.09 37.39 -8.12
CA ASP A 277 -27.52 37.09 -8.06
C ASP A 277 -28.40 38.33 -8.28
N ARG A 278 -28.00 39.46 -7.69
CA ARG A 278 -28.66 40.74 -7.94
C ARG A 278 -28.58 41.12 -9.42
N GLN A 279 -27.39 41.05 -10.03
CA GLN A 279 -27.20 41.40 -11.44
C GLN A 279 -27.99 40.48 -12.38
N ILE A 280 -28.00 39.17 -12.15
CA ILE A 280 -28.80 38.21 -12.92
C ILE A 280 -30.28 38.58 -12.85
N LYS A 281 -30.80 38.85 -11.64
CA LYS A 281 -32.20 39.21 -11.44
C LYS A 281 -32.59 40.49 -12.17
N GLU A 282 -31.74 41.52 -12.15
CA GLU A 282 -31.96 42.78 -12.88
C GLU A 282 -32.03 42.55 -14.39
N ARG A 283 -31.13 41.72 -14.94
CA ARG A 283 -31.11 41.38 -16.38
C ARG A 283 -32.30 40.51 -16.79
N GLU A 284 -32.72 39.55 -15.97
CA GLU A 284 -33.94 38.76 -16.20
C GLU A 284 -35.20 39.62 -16.22
N GLN A 285 -35.29 40.61 -15.33
CA GLN A 285 -36.40 41.57 -15.31
C GLN A 285 -36.38 42.46 -16.56
N ALA A 286 -35.22 42.94 -17.00
CA ALA A 286 -35.08 43.72 -18.23
C ALA A 286 -35.50 42.92 -19.46
N LEU A 287 -35.08 41.65 -19.56
CA LEU A 287 -35.45 40.72 -20.62
C LEU A 287 -36.98 40.46 -20.64
N THR A 288 -37.57 40.24 -19.47
CA THR A 288 -39.02 40.03 -19.32
C THR A 288 -39.80 41.26 -19.77
N LYS A 289 -39.37 42.45 -19.35
CA LYS A 289 -40.01 43.72 -19.75
C LYS A 289 -39.93 43.93 -21.26
N LEU A 290 -38.75 43.75 -21.85
CA LEU A 290 -38.54 43.87 -23.29
C LEU A 290 -39.44 42.90 -24.08
N THR A 291 -39.57 41.67 -23.60
CA THR A 291 -40.43 40.64 -24.20
C THR A 291 -41.91 41.03 -24.15
N ILE A 292 -42.39 41.54 -23.01
CA ILE A 292 -43.77 42.00 -22.84
C ILE A 292 -44.06 43.21 -23.75
N ASP A 293 -43.13 44.16 -23.83
CA ASP A 293 -43.31 45.38 -24.64
C ASP A 293 -43.30 45.04 -26.15
N TYR A 294 -42.45 44.12 -26.58
CA TYR A 294 -42.48 43.58 -27.95
C TYR A 294 -43.79 42.84 -28.27
N ALA A 295 -44.31 42.03 -27.34
CA ALA A 295 -45.56 41.30 -27.51
C ALA A 295 -46.76 42.25 -27.68
N LYS A 296 -46.77 43.40 -27.00
CA LYS A 296 -47.81 44.44 -27.17
C LYS A 296 -47.77 45.13 -28.53
N LEU A 297 -46.59 45.24 -29.14
CA LEU A 297 -46.38 45.89 -30.43
C LEU A 297 -46.60 44.95 -31.62
N ASN A 298 -46.88 43.66 -31.38
CA ASN A 298 -47.15 42.63 -32.39
C ASN A 298 -46.05 42.51 -33.47
N LEU A 299 -44.79 42.68 -33.04
CA LEU A 299 -43.62 42.64 -33.91
C LEU A 299 -43.20 41.18 -34.24
N PRO A 300 -42.53 40.95 -35.39
CA PRO A 300 -42.05 39.63 -35.77
C PRO A 300 -41.06 39.03 -34.76
N THR A 301 -41.15 37.72 -34.51
CA THR A 301 -40.32 36.99 -33.54
C THR A 301 -38.81 37.08 -33.81
N VAL A 302 -38.41 37.18 -35.08
CA VAL A 302 -37.00 37.35 -35.48
C VAL A 302 -36.42 38.69 -35.00
N ALA A 303 -37.25 39.73 -34.90
CA ALA A 303 -36.83 41.03 -34.37
C ALA A 303 -36.67 40.99 -32.84
N LEU A 304 -37.48 40.18 -32.14
CA LEU A 304 -37.34 39.93 -30.71
C LEU A 304 -36.03 39.19 -30.41
N GLU A 305 -35.72 38.10 -31.15
CA GLU A 305 -34.47 37.35 -30.98
C GLU A 305 -33.23 38.24 -31.15
N GLY A 306 -33.23 39.14 -32.14
CA GLY A 306 -32.17 40.12 -32.33
C GLY A 306 -32.08 41.15 -31.19
N ALA A 307 -33.21 41.60 -30.67
CA ALA A 307 -33.27 42.59 -29.58
C ALA A 307 -32.91 42.00 -28.20
N THR A 308 -33.17 40.72 -27.97
CA THR A 308 -32.89 40.04 -26.70
C THR A 308 -31.50 39.41 -26.65
N ARG A 309 -30.84 39.19 -27.80
CA ARG A 309 -29.58 38.44 -27.89
C ARG A 309 -28.51 38.95 -26.93
N ALA A 310 -28.25 40.26 -26.91
CA ALA A 310 -27.24 40.86 -26.05
C ALA A 310 -27.51 40.62 -24.55
N LEU A 311 -28.76 40.78 -24.11
CA LEU A 311 -29.15 40.52 -22.72
C LEU A 311 -29.09 39.03 -22.37
N THR A 312 -29.32 38.15 -23.34
CA THR A 312 -29.25 36.70 -23.14
C THR A 312 -27.80 36.24 -23.01
N GLU A 313 -26.90 36.77 -23.84
CA GLU A 313 -25.45 36.54 -23.77
C GLU A 313 -24.86 37.06 -22.44
N GLU A 314 -25.25 38.25 -21.99
CA GLU A 314 -24.84 38.79 -20.68
C GLU A 314 -25.33 37.93 -19.51
N LEU A 315 -26.58 37.42 -19.59
CA LEU A 315 -27.13 36.52 -18.57
C LEU A 315 -26.37 35.19 -18.49
N ASP A 316 -26.01 34.62 -19.64
CA ASP A 316 -25.24 33.38 -19.68
C ASP A 316 -23.84 33.58 -19.10
N GLN A 317 -23.17 34.69 -19.42
CA GLN A 317 -21.88 35.06 -18.82
C GLN A 317 -21.96 35.23 -17.30
N LEU A 318 -22.97 35.96 -16.80
CA LEU A 318 -23.14 36.15 -15.35
C LEU A 318 -23.42 34.83 -14.63
N ARG A 319 -24.20 33.93 -15.24
CA ARG A 319 -24.48 32.59 -14.71
C ARG A 319 -23.28 31.66 -14.74
N ASP A 320 -22.39 31.80 -15.72
CA ASP A 320 -21.12 31.07 -15.77
C ASP A 320 -20.19 31.53 -14.64
N VAL A 321 -20.00 32.84 -14.49
CA VAL A 321 -19.16 33.42 -13.42
C VAL A 321 -19.71 33.07 -12.03
N LYS A 322 -21.04 33.07 -11.86
CA LYS A 322 -21.68 32.63 -10.61
C LYS A 322 -21.39 31.16 -10.31
N ARG A 323 -21.52 30.28 -11.31
CA ARG A 323 -21.24 28.84 -11.14
C ARG A 323 -19.79 28.59 -10.73
N GLU A 324 -18.85 29.33 -11.30
CA GLU A 324 -17.44 29.25 -10.91
C GLU A 324 -17.23 29.70 -9.45
N ALA A 325 -17.85 30.81 -9.03
CA ALA A 325 -17.77 31.30 -7.66
C ALA A 325 -18.41 30.34 -6.64
N GLU A 326 -19.58 29.76 -6.95
CA GLU A 326 -20.25 28.76 -6.11
C GLU A 326 -19.44 27.47 -6.00
N ALA A 327 -18.77 27.04 -7.08
CA ALA A 327 -17.89 25.88 -7.06
C ALA A 327 -16.68 26.09 -6.14
N TRP A 328 -16.08 27.28 -6.19
CA TRP A 328 -14.98 27.67 -5.29
C TRP A 328 -15.42 27.73 -3.83
N GLN A 329 -16.59 28.32 -3.54
CA GLN A 329 -17.13 28.36 -2.18
C GLN A 329 -17.37 26.94 -1.63
N ALA A 330 -18.00 26.07 -2.43
CA ALA A 330 -18.26 24.69 -2.04
C ALA A 330 -16.96 23.91 -1.80
N GLU A 331 -15.91 24.16 -2.58
CA GLU A 331 -14.60 23.53 -2.40
C GLU A 331 -13.92 23.98 -1.10
N THR A 332 -13.99 25.27 -0.77
CA THR A 332 -13.49 25.87 0.47
C THR A 332 -14.26 25.38 1.70
N GLU A 333 -15.59 25.39 1.67
CA GLU A 333 -16.44 24.88 2.77
C GLU A 333 -16.19 23.39 3.01
N ALA A 334 -16.08 22.60 1.94
CA ALA A 334 -15.71 21.19 2.05
C ALA A 334 -14.29 21.04 2.63
N ALA A 335 -13.37 21.96 2.34
CA ALA A 335 -12.04 21.94 2.92
C ALA A 335 -12.09 22.19 4.43
N GLN A 336 -12.82 23.21 4.87
CA GLN A 336 -12.97 23.51 6.27
C GLN A 336 -13.67 22.40 7.06
N GLN A 337 -14.70 21.78 6.49
CA GLN A 337 -15.37 20.65 7.13
C GLN A 337 -14.41 19.48 7.33
N ARG A 338 -13.58 19.16 6.32
CA ARG A 338 -12.54 18.12 6.43
C ARG A 338 -11.51 18.42 7.54
N ALA A 339 -11.13 19.70 7.71
CA ALA A 339 -10.24 20.09 8.81
C ALA A 339 -10.89 19.86 10.20
N ARG A 340 -12.19 20.14 10.34
CA ARG A 340 -12.94 19.88 11.58
C ARG A 340 -13.09 18.38 11.86
N ASP A 341 -13.36 17.58 10.83
CA ASP A 341 -13.48 16.12 10.96
C ASP A 341 -12.14 15.49 11.39
N LEU A 342 -11.02 16.00 10.88
CA LEU A 342 -9.68 15.60 11.31
C LEU A 342 -9.41 15.96 12.78
N GLU A 343 -9.81 17.15 13.24
CA GLU A 343 -9.69 17.56 14.65
C GLU A 343 -10.55 16.66 15.56
N ALA A 344 -11.77 16.32 15.15
CA ALA A 344 -12.63 15.39 15.87
C ALA A 344 -12.04 13.98 15.95
N LEU A 345 -11.49 13.46 14.84
CA LEU A 345 -10.86 12.16 14.78
C LEU A 345 -9.60 12.10 15.66
N ALA A 346 -8.78 13.16 15.66
CA ALA A 346 -7.63 13.28 16.55
C ALA A 346 -8.04 13.28 18.04
N GLN A 347 -9.13 13.96 18.38
CA GLN A 347 -9.64 14.00 19.75
C GLN A 347 -10.15 12.63 20.22
N VAL A 348 -10.80 11.86 19.35
CA VAL A 348 -11.22 10.47 19.64
C VAL A 348 -9.99 9.55 19.75
N ALA A 349 -9.03 9.69 18.84
CA ALA A 349 -7.82 8.88 18.78
C ALA A 349 -7.00 8.98 20.09
N ARG A 350 -6.85 10.18 20.66
CA ARG A 350 -6.15 10.40 21.94
C ARG A 350 -6.59 9.48 23.09
N THR A 351 -7.84 9.01 23.10
CA THR A 351 -8.37 8.14 24.17
C THR A 351 -8.26 6.64 23.87
N ARG A 352 -8.02 6.25 22.60
CA ARG A 352 -8.06 4.84 22.15
C ARG A 352 -6.79 4.35 21.43
N LEU A 353 -5.83 5.23 21.12
CA LEU A 353 -4.65 4.89 20.31
C LEU A 353 -3.70 3.88 20.99
N ALA A 354 -3.55 3.90 22.32
CA ALA A 354 -2.54 3.08 23.01
C ALA A 354 -2.77 1.57 22.87
N ASP A 355 -4.03 1.12 22.82
CA ASP A 355 -4.41 -0.30 22.84
C ASP A 355 -5.06 -0.77 21.52
N MET A 356 -4.86 -0.03 20.42
CA MET A 356 -5.47 -0.33 19.12
C MET A 356 -4.86 -1.59 18.49
N ASP A 357 -5.69 -2.47 17.92
CA ASP A 357 -5.23 -3.71 17.28
C ASP A 357 -4.50 -3.44 15.94
N PRO A 358 -3.63 -4.35 15.46
CA PRO A 358 -2.86 -4.12 14.24
C PRO A 358 -3.70 -3.90 12.98
N ALA A 359 -4.93 -4.42 12.89
CA ALA A 359 -5.78 -4.19 11.73
C ALA A 359 -6.31 -2.75 11.71
N ASP A 360 -6.79 -2.28 12.85
CA ASP A 360 -7.29 -0.90 13.04
C ASP A 360 -6.14 0.12 12.90
N GLN A 361 -4.95 -0.21 13.42
CA GLN A 361 -3.73 0.59 13.18
C GLN A 361 -3.46 0.76 11.68
N GLY A 362 -3.65 -0.29 10.89
CA GLY A 362 -3.48 -0.26 9.43
C GLY A 362 -4.42 0.70 8.71
N GLU A 363 -5.66 0.86 9.20
CA GLU A 363 -6.63 1.83 8.66
C GLU A 363 -6.20 3.27 8.97
N VAL A 364 -5.81 3.55 10.23
CA VAL A 364 -5.33 4.87 10.66
C VAL A 364 -4.06 5.28 9.91
N LEU A 365 -3.08 4.37 9.79
CA LEU A 365 -1.85 4.61 9.02
C LEU A 365 -2.14 4.83 7.52
N GLY A 366 -3.24 4.28 7.01
CA GLY A 366 -3.71 4.53 5.64
C GLY A 366 -4.29 5.93 5.46
N LEU A 367 -5.13 6.39 6.38
CA LEU A 367 -5.71 7.74 6.36
C LEU A 367 -4.65 8.85 6.42
N LEU A 368 -3.58 8.61 7.19
CA LEU A 368 -2.49 9.56 7.41
C LEU A 368 -1.33 9.41 6.41
N ASP A 369 -1.50 8.64 5.32
CA ASP A 369 -0.47 8.28 4.32
C ASP A 369 0.91 8.10 4.95
N VAL A 370 0.96 7.29 6.01
CA VAL A 370 2.17 7.20 6.83
C VAL A 370 3.27 6.54 6.03
N ARG A 371 4.38 7.26 5.92
CA ARG A 371 5.63 6.82 5.31
C ARG A 371 6.70 6.68 6.38
N VAL A 372 7.22 5.48 6.52
CA VAL A 372 8.33 5.16 7.43
C VAL A 372 9.60 5.01 6.62
N THR A 373 10.60 5.83 6.86
CA THR A 373 11.90 5.75 6.17
C THR A 373 12.95 5.20 7.12
N ILE A 374 13.55 4.06 6.79
CA ILE A 374 14.67 3.51 7.57
C ILE A 374 15.92 4.36 7.30
N THR A 375 16.53 4.92 8.34
CA THR A 375 17.64 5.87 8.23
C THR A 375 19.00 5.25 8.58
N GLY A 376 19.03 4.01 9.08
CA GLY A 376 20.27 3.32 9.43
C GLY A 376 20.14 1.80 9.43
N PRO A 377 21.26 1.09 9.63
CA PRO A 377 21.30 -0.37 9.62
C PRO A 377 20.51 -0.96 10.79
N VAL A 378 20.03 -2.20 10.65
CA VAL A 378 19.39 -2.90 11.78
C VAL A 378 20.46 -3.17 12.83
N PRO A 379 20.23 -2.80 14.11
CA PRO A 379 21.14 -3.13 15.18
C PRO A 379 21.36 -4.65 15.18
N THR A 380 22.57 -5.07 14.81
CA THR A 380 22.92 -6.47 14.85
C THR A 380 22.92 -6.92 16.30
N ARG A 381 22.36 -8.10 16.56
CA ARG A 381 22.43 -8.78 17.85
C ARG A 381 23.88 -9.18 18.12
N THR A 382 24.69 -8.23 18.56
CA THR A 382 26.08 -8.48 18.97
C THR A 382 26.06 -9.05 20.38
N THR A 383 25.37 -10.19 20.56
CA THR A 383 25.69 -11.08 21.67
C THR A 383 27.08 -11.61 21.37
N ASN A 384 28.09 -10.85 21.77
CA ASN A 384 29.46 -11.32 21.77
C ASN A 384 29.44 -12.60 22.61
N LYS A 385 29.83 -13.75 22.05
CA LYS A 385 29.71 -15.08 22.67
C LYS A 385 30.50 -15.23 23.99
N GLY A 386 31.04 -14.14 24.55
CA GLY A 386 31.69 -14.06 25.86
C GLY A 386 31.27 -12.86 26.72
N CYS A 387 30.11 -12.22 26.50
CA CYS A 387 29.67 -11.12 27.38
C CYS A 387 29.33 -11.66 28.79
N THR A 388 30.03 -11.15 29.80
CA THR A 388 29.88 -11.54 31.22
C THR A 388 28.46 -11.30 31.74
N LEU A 389 27.77 -10.25 31.26
CA LEU A 389 26.37 -9.97 31.60
C LEU A 389 25.43 -11.08 31.08
N THR A 390 25.52 -11.41 29.78
CA THR A 390 24.69 -12.45 29.17
C THR A 390 24.99 -13.82 29.76
N LYS A 391 26.27 -14.11 30.05
CA LYS A 391 26.68 -15.33 30.73
C LYS A 391 26.06 -15.45 32.12
N TRP A 392 26.08 -14.38 32.91
CA TRP A 392 25.49 -14.38 34.26
C TRP A 392 24.00 -14.76 34.25
N PHE A 393 23.20 -14.23 33.31
CA PHE A 393 21.79 -14.60 33.21
C PHE A 393 21.60 -16.05 32.76
N ALA A 394 22.46 -16.55 31.86
CA ALA A 394 22.43 -17.95 31.44
C ALA A 394 22.77 -18.90 32.61
N ASP A 395 23.80 -18.56 33.39
CA ASP A 395 24.26 -19.36 34.53
C ASP A 395 23.23 -19.36 35.68
N THR A 396 22.52 -18.24 35.89
CA THR A 396 21.52 -18.10 36.97
C THR A 396 20.10 -18.50 36.56
N GLY A 397 19.85 -18.75 35.27
CA GLY A 397 18.52 -19.06 34.73
C GLY A 397 17.50 -17.93 34.91
N ARG A 398 17.95 -16.69 35.17
CA ARG A 398 17.07 -15.54 35.40
C ARG A 398 16.66 -14.85 34.09
N LEU A 399 15.49 -14.23 34.11
CA LEU A 399 15.01 -13.35 33.04
C LEU A 399 15.58 -11.95 33.23
N ALA A 400 15.82 -11.25 32.12
CA ALA A 400 16.20 -9.84 32.12
C ALA A 400 14.98 -8.98 32.51
N PRO A 401 15.05 -8.23 33.63
CA PRO A 401 13.96 -7.40 34.11
C PRO A 401 13.49 -6.35 33.09
N PRO A 402 12.20 -5.96 33.10
CA PRO A 402 11.69 -4.83 32.31
C PRO A 402 12.34 -3.49 32.75
N ALA A 403 11.96 -2.38 32.11
CA ALA A 403 12.45 -1.04 32.48
C ALA A 403 12.11 -0.72 33.95
N LEU A 404 13.00 0.00 34.64
CA LEU A 404 12.84 0.27 36.07
C LEU A 404 11.69 1.23 36.36
N THR A 405 10.64 0.71 36.99
CA THR A 405 9.59 1.51 37.63
C THR A 405 10.08 2.09 38.96
N ASP A 406 9.41 3.11 39.49
CA ASP A 406 9.73 3.69 40.81
C ASP A 406 9.63 2.64 41.93
N GLU A 407 8.65 1.73 41.83
CA GLU A 407 8.46 0.63 42.77
C GLU A 407 9.64 -0.35 42.75
N THR A 408 10.07 -0.79 41.56
CA THR A 408 11.23 -1.69 41.43
C THR A 408 12.54 -1.00 41.83
N TRP A 409 12.66 0.31 41.58
CA TRP A 409 13.79 1.11 42.04
C TRP A 409 13.84 1.22 43.57
N ALA A 410 12.70 1.35 44.25
CA ALA A 410 12.66 1.40 45.72
C ALA A 410 13.25 0.15 46.38
N LEU A 411 13.16 -1.01 45.73
CA LEU A 411 13.72 -2.28 46.22
C LEU A 411 15.26 -2.33 46.16
N VAL A 412 15.85 -1.73 45.13
CA VAL A 412 17.29 -1.87 44.79
C VAL A 412 18.11 -0.60 45.03
N GLY A 413 17.46 0.56 45.03
CA GLY A 413 18.06 1.88 45.24
C GLY A 413 18.89 1.98 46.53
N PRO A 414 18.41 1.46 47.68
CA PRO A 414 19.19 1.45 48.92
C PRO A 414 20.50 0.66 48.82
N VAL A 415 20.51 -0.49 48.12
CA VAL A 415 21.71 -1.32 47.92
C VAL A 415 22.76 -0.58 47.10
N ILE A 416 22.31 0.04 46.00
CA ILE A 416 23.19 0.82 45.13
C ILE A 416 23.76 2.02 45.89
N ARG A 417 22.92 2.76 46.63
CA ARG A 417 23.35 3.92 47.42
C ARG A 417 24.31 3.55 48.55
N ALA A 418 24.14 2.39 49.19
CA ALA A 418 25.02 1.92 50.26
C ALA A 418 26.42 1.57 49.75
N TRP A 419 26.53 1.07 48.52
CA TRP A 419 27.81 0.73 47.91
C TRP A 419 28.50 1.94 47.24
N GLU A 420 27.74 2.93 46.79
CA GLU A 420 28.29 4.13 46.15
C GLU A 420 28.87 5.11 47.19
N PRO A 421 30.11 5.61 47.02
CA PRO A 421 30.74 6.49 48.00
C PRO A 421 29.99 7.83 48.14
N PRO A 422 29.99 8.47 49.34
CA PRO A 422 29.16 9.64 49.64
C PRO A 422 29.39 10.87 48.75
N ASN A 423 30.57 11.02 48.14
CA ASN A 423 30.96 12.17 47.32
C ASN A 423 30.61 12.02 45.83
N HIS A 424 29.44 11.49 45.51
CA HIS A 424 28.99 11.27 44.12
C HIS A 424 28.33 12.52 43.53
N ARG A 425 29.12 13.55 43.19
CA ARG A 425 28.59 14.75 42.54
C ARG A 425 28.28 14.59 41.04
N LEU A 426 28.29 13.39 40.45
CA LEU A 426 28.28 13.30 38.97
C LEU A 426 27.38 12.29 38.26
N MET A 427 26.82 11.21 38.87
CA MET A 427 25.98 10.27 38.08
C MET A 427 24.90 9.57 38.90
N ASP A 428 23.69 9.48 38.32
CA ASP A 428 22.52 8.81 38.90
C ASP A 428 22.64 7.28 38.81
N GLY A 429 22.70 6.60 39.96
CA GLY A 429 22.76 5.14 40.04
C GLY A 429 21.56 4.43 39.41
N ARG A 430 20.40 5.10 39.33
CA ARG A 430 19.21 4.58 38.62
C ARG A 430 19.44 4.52 37.13
N ALA A 431 19.94 5.62 36.55
CA ALA A 431 20.30 5.68 35.13
C ALA A 431 21.33 4.61 34.74
N ILE A 432 22.31 4.34 35.60
CA ILE A 432 23.30 3.29 35.35
C ILE A 432 22.65 1.90 35.38
N LEU A 433 21.83 1.60 36.39
CA LEU A 433 21.15 0.30 36.46
C LEU A 433 20.22 0.09 35.26
N ASP A 434 19.44 1.10 34.90
CA ASP A 434 18.51 1.00 33.77
C ASP A 434 19.26 0.77 32.45
N ALA A 435 20.40 1.42 32.23
CA ALA A 435 21.27 1.19 31.07
C ALA A 435 21.83 -0.25 31.04
N ILE A 436 22.23 -0.81 32.18
CA ILE A 436 22.70 -2.21 32.26
C ILE A 436 21.56 -3.19 31.97
N LEU A 437 20.37 -2.96 32.54
CA LEU A 437 19.19 -3.79 32.29
C LEU A 437 18.72 -3.68 30.84
N PHE A 438 18.81 -2.49 30.23
CA PHE A 438 18.57 -2.30 28.81
C PHE A 438 19.49 -3.17 27.96
N LYS A 439 20.80 -3.18 28.27
CA LYS A 439 21.75 -4.08 27.59
C LYS A 439 21.39 -5.54 27.79
N ALA A 440 21.00 -5.95 29.00
CA ALA A 440 20.60 -7.33 29.29
C ALA A 440 19.42 -7.77 28.42
N ARG A 441 18.39 -6.92 28.30
CA ARG A 441 17.20 -7.20 27.48
C ARG A 441 17.52 -7.26 25.98
N THR A 442 18.30 -6.31 25.48
CA THR A 442 18.51 -6.10 24.03
C THR A 442 19.70 -6.85 23.44
N GLY A 443 20.72 -7.15 24.26
CA GLY A 443 21.95 -7.77 23.81
C GLY A 443 22.80 -6.87 22.89
N CYS A 444 22.52 -5.57 22.84
CA CYS A 444 23.29 -4.63 22.04
C CYS A 444 24.74 -4.47 22.56
N GLY A 445 25.64 -3.98 21.72
CA GLY A 445 26.99 -3.58 22.14
C GLY A 445 26.95 -2.48 23.20
N TRP A 446 27.93 -2.43 24.11
CA TRP A 446 27.94 -1.40 25.18
C TRP A 446 27.89 0.04 24.63
N HIS A 447 28.49 0.28 23.45
CA HIS A 447 28.47 1.57 22.76
C HIS A 447 27.08 1.99 22.22
N ASN A 448 26.14 1.04 22.11
CA ASN A 448 24.77 1.27 21.61
C ASN A 448 23.73 1.28 22.74
N VAL A 449 24.15 1.33 24.00
CA VAL A 449 23.23 1.44 25.14
C VAL A 449 22.80 2.91 25.25
N PRO A 450 21.50 3.22 25.28
CA PRO A 450 21.02 4.57 25.52
C PRO A 450 21.42 5.01 26.92
N THR A 451 22.07 6.16 27.01
CA THR A 451 22.55 6.75 28.25
C THR A 451 22.01 8.17 28.35
N PRO A 452 21.45 8.61 29.50
CA PRO A 452 21.02 10.00 29.68
C PRO A 452 22.15 11.00 29.45
N ASP A 453 21.81 12.26 29.15
CA ASP A 453 22.76 13.32 28.81
C ASP A 453 23.93 13.40 29.82
N GLY A 454 25.16 13.24 29.30
CA GLY A 454 26.40 13.27 30.08
C GLY A 454 26.90 11.90 30.58
N LEU A 455 26.13 10.82 30.51
CA LEU A 455 26.58 9.49 30.93
C LEU A 455 27.31 8.75 29.80
N ASN A 456 28.59 8.46 29.97
CA ASN A 456 29.38 7.72 28.98
C ASN A 456 29.17 6.19 29.12
N TRP A 457 28.99 5.48 28.01
CA TRP A 457 28.85 4.01 27.99
C TRP A 457 30.03 3.27 28.67
N LYS A 458 31.25 3.83 28.60
CA LYS A 458 32.43 3.28 29.29
C LYS A 458 32.23 3.27 30.80
N THR A 459 31.55 4.27 31.34
CA THR A 459 31.24 4.38 32.77
C THR A 459 30.23 3.31 33.17
N VAL A 460 29.16 3.12 32.39
CA VAL A 460 28.17 2.05 32.61
C VAL A 460 28.84 0.68 32.61
N HIS A 461 29.68 0.40 31.61
CA HIS A 461 30.43 -0.86 31.52
C HIS A 461 31.38 -1.07 32.72
N THR A 462 32.12 -0.03 33.11
CA THR A 462 33.04 -0.09 34.25
C THR A 462 32.30 -0.32 35.56
N ARG A 463 31.16 0.37 35.76
CA ARG A 463 30.33 0.25 36.95
C ARG A 463 29.71 -1.14 37.06
N PHE A 464 29.17 -1.67 35.95
CA PHE A 464 28.69 -3.05 35.90
C PHE A 464 29.76 -4.05 36.34
N ASN A 465 30.98 -3.94 35.80
CA ASN A 465 32.07 -4.84 36.17
C ASN A 465 32.44 -4.73 37.65
N ARG A 466 32.44 -3.52 38.22
CA ARG A 466 32.70 -3.32 39.67
C ARG A 466 31.57 -3.91 40.53
N TRP A 467 30.31 -3.66 40.18
CA TRP A 467 29.15 -4.24 40.88
C TRP A 467 29.16 -5.77 40.84
N ARG A 468 29.53 -6.35 39.69
CA ARG A 468 29.66 -7.79 39.53
C ARG A 468 30.77 -8.38 40.40
N VAL A 469 31.94 -7.75 40.46
CA VAL A 469 33.07 -8.24 41.30
C VAL A 469 32.77 -8.05 42.79
N ALA A 470 32.05 -6.99 43.15
CA ALA A 470 31.70 -6.69 44.54
C ALA A 470 30.43 -7.41 45.05
N GLY A 471 29.79 -8.25 44.23
CA GLY A 471 28.54 -8.96 44.58
C GLY A 471 27.26 -8.09 44.62
N VAL A 472 27.39 -6.78 44.39
CA VAL A 472 26.25 -5.83 44.34
C VAL A 472 25.27 -6.23 43.23
N TRP A 473 25.77 -6.68 42.08
CA TRP A 473 24.92 -7.12 40.97
C TRP A 473 24.02 -8.29 41.38
N ASP A 474 24.57 -9.27 42.09
CA ASP A 474 23.82 -10.45 42.57
C ASP A 474 22.75 -10.04 43.60
N GLU A 475 23.09 -9.14 44.52
CA GLU A 475 22.14 -8.62 45.51
C GLU A 475 21.01 -7.80 44.87
N VAL A 476 21.35 -6.90 43.94
CA VAL A 476 20.37 -6.09 43.19
C VAL A 476 19.41 -7.00 42.41
N MET A 477 19.94 -7.96 41.67
CA MET A 477 19.10 -8.89 40.89
C MET A 477 18.30 -9.83 41.80
N GLY A 478 18.83 -10.20 42.97
CA GLY A 478 18.14 -10.97 44.00
C GLY A 478 16.88 -10.30 44.53
N ARG A 479 16.90 -8.97 44.69
CA ARG A 479 15.76 -8.17 45.15
C ARG A 479 14.72 -7.86 44.08
N LEU A 480 15.09 -7.94 42.80
CA LEU A 480 14.14 -7.76 41.69
C LEU A 480 13.34 -9.05 41.46
N PRO A 481 12.06 -8.96 41.05
CA PRO A 481 11.26 -10.13 40.64
C PRO A 481 11.87 -10.78 39.39
N ASN A 482 11.82 -12.12 39.32
CA ASN A 482 12.32 -12.88 38.16
C ASN A 482 11.31 -12.88 37.00
N GLN A 483 11.06 -11.70 36.42
CA GLN A 483 10.10 -11.48 35.35
C GLN A 483 10.73 -10.66 34.23
N GLY A 484 10.27 -10.85 32.99
CA GLY A 484 10.76 -10.09 31.84
C GLY A 484 11.10 -10.98 30.65
N SER A 485 12.20 -10.67 29.97
CA SER A 485 12.56 -11.33 28.69
C SER A 485 13.81 -12.19 28.81
N LEU A 486 13.98 -13.17 27.92
CA LEU A 486 15.26 -13.86 27.80
C LEU A 486 16.35 -12.83 27.39
N PRO A 487 17.56 -12.89 27.96
CA PRO A 487 18.62 -11.94 27.63
C PRO A 487 18.92 -11.88 26.13
N GLY A 488 19.02 -10.66 25.58
CA GLY A 488 19.30 -10.44 24.16
C GLY A 488 18.16 -10.77 23.20
N THR A 489 16.91 -10.80 23.69
CA THR A 489 15.73 -11.15 22.88
C THR A 489 14.98 -9.92 22.37
N VAL A 490 15.12 -8.76 23.01
CA VAL A 490 14.48 -7.53 22.52
C VAL A 490 15.27 -6.98 21.33
N VAL A 491 14.77 -7.24 20.11
CA VAL A 491 15.37 -6.70 18.89
C VAL A 491 14.95 -5.24 18.75
N GLN A 492 15.90 -4.32 18.82
CA GLN A 492 15.61 -2.91 18.58
C GLN A 492 15.27 -2.71 17.10
N PRO A 493 14.22 -1.93 16.77
CA PRO A 493 14.00 -1.52 15.40
C PRO A 493 15.21 -0.69 14.93
N PRO A 494 15.54 -0.72 13.62
CA PRO A 494 16.52 0.22 13.07
C PRO A 494 16.09 1.67 13.34
N PRO A 495 17.01 2.64 13.34
CA PRO A 495 16.59 4.03 13.34
C PRO A 495 15.73 4.31 12.10
N PHE A 496 14.61 4.99 12.31
CA PHE A 496 13.65 5.33 11.28
C PHE A 496 13.15 6.76 11.47
N LYS A 497 12.50 7.29 10.44
CA LYS A 497 11.80 8.57 10.46
C LYS A 497 10.38 8.34 9.98
N VAL A 498 9.39 8.78 10.76
CA VAL A 498 7.99 8.79 10.33
C VAL A 498 7.66 10.13 9.70
N THR A 499 7.02 10.09 8.54
CA THR A 499 6.42 11.25 7.87
C THR A 499 5.00 10.87 7.48
N GLY A 500 4.01 11.71 7.74
CA GLY A 500 2.61 11.47 7.36
C GLY A 500 2.04 12.69 6.64
N ARG A 501 1.10 12.44 5.73
CA ARG A 501 0.26 13.44 5.08
C ARG A 501 -1.16 12.90 5.07
N VAL A 502 -2.16 13.71 5.38
CA VAL A 502 -3.54 13.22 5.27
C VAL A 502 -3.85 12.97 3.78
N ASP A 503 -4.15 11.72 3.39
CA ASP A 503 -4.49 11.39 2.00
C ASP A 503 -5.90 11.94 1.69
N PRO A 504 -6.05 12.91 0.76
CA PRO A 504 -7.34 13.49 0.42
C PRO A 504 -8.35 12.47 -0.13
N ARG A 505 -7.87 11.36 -0.74
CA ARG A 505 -8.73 10.35 -1.36
C ARG A 505 -9.28 9.33 -0.37
N ALA A 506 -8.57 9.09 0.73
CA ALA A 506 -9.02 8.17 1.78
C ALA A 506 -10.24 8.70 2.54
N MET A 507 -10.49 10.02 2.48
CA MET A 507 -11.67 10.68 3.05
C MET A 507 -12.89 10.72 2.11
N ILE A 508 -12.72 10.41 0.81
CA ILE A 508 -13.82 10.48 -0.19
C ILE A 508 -14.61 9.16 -0.28
N GLY A 509 -14.36 8.17 0.59
CA GLY A 509 -15.03 6.87 0.47
C GLY A 509 -15.01 5.99 1.71
N HIS A 510 -15.68 6.41 2.79
CA HIS A 510 -16.09 5.47 3.84
C HIS A 510 -17.47 5.83 4.46
N GLU A 511 -18.53 5.80 3.64
CA GLU A 511 -19.80 5.27 4.17
C GLU A 511 -19.69 3.74 4.26
N LYS A 512 -18.94 3.24 5.24
CA LYS A 512 -19.15 1.86 5.71
C LYS A 512 -20.33 1.93 6.68
N ASN A 513 -21.51 1.61 6.17
CA ASN A 513 -22.74 1.47 6.93
C ASN A 513 -22.50 0.52 8.14
N PRO A 514 -22.75 0.93 9.39
CA PRO A 514 -22.48 0.13 10.61
C PRO A 514 -23.33 -1.14 10.78
N ARG A 515 -24.05 -1.62 9.75
CA ARG A 515 -25.10 -2.66 9.88
C ARG A 515 -24.78 -4.03 9.27
N GLU A 516 -23.58 -4.30 8.79
CA GLU A 516 -23.24 -5.64 8.30
C GLU A 516 -22.10 -6.28 9.10
N ARG A 517 -22.43 -6.71 10.33
CA ARG A 517 -21.76 -7.83 11.01
C ARG A 517 -22.80 -8.91 11.29
N VAL A 518 -23.03 -9.80 10.32
CA VAL A 518 -23.77 -11.05 10.52
C VAL A 518 -23.14 -12.13 9.62
N TRP A 519 -22.42 -13.04 10.29
CA TRP A 519 -21.83 -14.34 9.89
C TRP A 519 -20.75 -14.41 8.80
#